data_AF-A0A837NE40-F1
#
_entry.id   AF-A0A837NE40-F1
#
_cell.length_a   1.000
_cell.length_b   1.000
_cell.length_c   1.000
_cell.angle_alpha   90.00
_cell.angle_beta   90.00
_cell.angle_gamma   90.00
#
_symmetry.space_group_name_H-M   'P 1'
#
loop_
_entity.id
_entity.type
_entity.pdbx_description
1 polymer ?
#
loop_
_entity_poly.entity_id
_entity_poly.type
_entity_poly.pdbx_seq_one_letter_code
_entity_poly.pdbx_strand_id
1 'polypeptide(L)'
;MHKLAILVMTIGLALAGCTTQTFAPVKHHRSVKATTQKVIQAPTKTWTFDQAVSSSQTKHGVASNLDISVVDKTTAQSSWTTSNGQFLSAGVKHRQVSYAKWHHDQQRHIMKSYRHRLHHMSVSQINAVLKKLGASIQINKLTDLIYLESGNHTDPLPVNTAFAAKGHHLYAVNIQYSDTEQATTIERGRAFTDTSAKAAPKHVNVANLNGTWIAAETTTSASDTGKLLIKDGYLYQHRYDSYERSAIQDLSHYSLGSLNQNVTYAAFKTDAAHAGYQLTHTAVASGDSTGMLYLIINANKIIRINQQIVTTYTKTSAVVAANDLPKTDVDLFKQMDQKKAGEVATTITVKAGPAQVGMTNSINYLTDPNAGQITETIVVN
;
A
#
# COMPACT_ATOMS: atom_id res chain seq x y z
N MET A 1 7.57 24.84 97.13
CA MET A 1 6.32 24.12 96.80
C MET A 1 5.50 24.99 95.86
N HIS A 2 5.16 24.45 94.67
CA HIS A 2 4.28 25.02 93.63
C HIS A 2 4.76 26.34 92.98
N LYS A 3 4.72 26.56 91.66
CA LYS A 3 4.19 25.85 90.49
C LYS A 3 4.79 26.49 89.23
N LEU A 4 4.61 25.77 88.12
CA LEU A 4 4.31 26.24 86.76
C LEU A 4 5.41 26.04 85.70
N ALA A 5 5.11 25.09 84.82
CA ALA A 5 5.77 24.83 83.55
C ALA A 5 5.41 25.92 82.53
N ILE A 6 6.38 26.34 81.73
CA ILE A 6 6.15 27.02 80.45
C ILE A 6 7.01 26.33 79.39
N LEU A 7 6.30 25.74 78.44
CA LEU A 7 6.72 25.22 77.15
C LEU A 7 7.26 26.38 76.29
N VAL A 8 8.52 26.32 75.85
CA VAL A 8 9.04 27.23 74.81
C VAL A 8 9.50 26.42 73.61
N MET A 9 8.78 26.67 72.51
CA MET A 9 8.91 26.12 71.18
C MET A 9 10.13 26.76 70.48
N THR A 10 11.21 26.01 70.29
CA THR A 10 12.38 26.45 69.53
C THR A 10 12.15 26.28 68.03
N ILE A 11 12.08 27.42 67.34
CA ILE A 11 12.07 27.57 65.88
C ILE A 11 13.48 27.24 65.36
N GLY A 12 13.61 26.12 64.66
CA GLY A 12 14.84 25.73 63.95
C GLY A 12 14.91 26.40 62.58
N LEU A 13 15.86 27.33 62.42
CA LEU A 13 16.30 27.89 61.15
C LEU A 13 16.88 26.78 60.26
N ALA A 14 16.17 26.42 59.19
CA ALA A 14 16.70 25.58 58.13
C ALA A 14 17.56 26.41 57.17
N LEU A 15 18.82 26.02 57.04
CA LEU A 15 19.79 26.48 56.06
C LEU A 15 19.21 26.34 54.64
N ALA A 16 19.05 27.46 53.94
CA ALA A 16 18.78 27.49 52.51
C ALA A 16 20.03 27.05 51.75
N GLY A 17 20.16 25.74 51.52
CA GLY A 17 21.07 25.22 50.50
C GLY A 17 20.55 25.60 49.12
N CYS A 18 21.38 26.28 48.32
CA CYS A 18 21.16 26.49 46.89
C CYS A 18 21.04 25.14 46.19
N THR A 19 19.81 24.63 46.07
CA THR A 19 19.50 23.56 45.13
C THR A 19 19.42 24.19 43.75
N THR A 20 20.48 23.99 42.96
CA THR A 20 20.40 24.12 41.50
C THR A 20 19.22 23.26 41.05
N GLN A 21 18.12 23.93 40.67
CA GLN A 21 17.06 23.32 39.89
C GLN A 21 17.71 22.81 38.61
N THR A 22 18.03 21.51 38.58
CA THR A 22 18.21 20.77 37.35
C THR A 22 16.89 20.89 36.60
N PHE A 23 16.82 21.88 35.72
CA PHE A 23 15.82 21.93 34.66
C PHE A 23 15.83 20.55 34.01
N ALA A 24 14.71 19.83 34.13
CA ALA A 24 14.48 18.65 33.32
C ALA A 24 14.84 19.01 31.87
N PRO A 25 15.62 18.18 31.15
CA PRO A 25 16.05 18.53 29.80
C PRO A 25 14.80 18.89 29.00
N VAL A 26 14.77 20.12 28.47
CA VAL A 26 13.76 20.57 27.52
C VAL A 26 13.61 19.43 26.53
N LYS A 27 12.41 18.82 26.44
CA LYS A 27 12.13 17.80 25.44
C LYS A 27 12.48 18.44 24.10
N HIS A 28 13.67 18.14 23.56
CA HIS A 28 14.06 18.63 22.25
C HIS A 28 12.96 18.17 21.30
N HIS A 29 12.19 19.12 20.77
CA HIS A 29 11.27 18.83 19.69
C HIS A 29 12.11 18.19 18.59
N ARG A 30 11.94 16.88 18.40
CA ARG A 30 12.66 16.16 17.34
C ARG A 30 12.39 16.87 16.03
N SER A 31 13.45 17.10 15.25
CA SER A 31 13.29 17.69 13.92
C SER A 31 12.28 16.88 13.10
N VAL A 32 11.60 17.53 12.15
CA VAL A 32 10.63 16.86 11.27
C VAL A 32 11.29 15.68 10.56
N LYS A 33 12.57 15.79 10.18
CA LYS A 33 13.34 14.69 9.59
C LYS A 33 13.45 13.49 10.52
N ALA A 34 13.86 13.70 11.77
CA ALA A 34 14.00 12.62 12.75
C ALA A 34 12.64 11.97 13.08
N THR A 35 11.57 12.78 13.12
CA THR A 35 10.20 12.28 13.29
C THR A 35 9.78 11.43 12.09
N THR A 36 10.00 11.92 10.88
CA THR A 36 9.69 11.21 9.63
C THR A 36 10.45 9.89 9.56
N GLN A 37 11.77 9.91 9.82
CA GLN A 37 12.61 8.72 9.86
C GLN A 37 12.09 7.68 10.85
N LYS A 38 11.70 8.08 12.06
CA LYS A 38 11.12 7.15 13.03
C LYS A 38 9.85 6.47 12.49
N VAL A 39 8.98 7.22 11.81
CA VAL A 39 7.71 6.71 11.29
C VAL A 39 7.91 5.69 10.17
N ILE A 40 8.82 5.97 9.23
CA ILE A 40 9.04 5.13 8.05
C ILE A 40 9.92 3.89 8.31
N GLN A 41 10.55 3.79 9.48
CA GLN A 41 11.37 2.65 9.90
C GLN A 41 10.57 1.40 10.31
N ALA A 42 9.25 1.47 10.32
CA ALA A 42 8.42 0.29 10.55
C ALA A 42 8.67 -0.82 9.49
N PRO A 43 8.45 -2.11 9.83
CA PRO A 43 8.72 -3.22 8.91
C PRO A 43 8.06 -3.05 7.55
N THR A 44 6.78 -2.68 7.54
CA THR A 44 6.08 -2.21 6.34
C THR A 44 4.91 -1.32 6.75
N LYS A 45 4.66 -0.26 5.98
CA LYS A 45 3.44 0.54 5.99
C LYS A 45 3.05 0.85 4.57
N THR A 46 1.78 0.74 4.26
CA THR A 46 1.21 1.29 3.04
C THR A 46 0.49 2.59 3.40
N TRP A 47 0.61 3.56 2.52
CA TRP A 47 0.08 4.91 2.66
C TRP A 47 -0.87 5.12 1.49
N THR A 48 -2.17 5.22 1.78
CA THR A 48 -3.20 5.46 0.75
C THR A 48 -3.54 6.93 0.68
N PHE A 49 -3.79 7.41 -0.54
CA PHE A 49 -4.20 8.78 -0.78
C PHE A 49 -5.39 9.18 0.11
N ASP A 50 -5.34 10.42 0.61
CA ASP A 50 -6.38 11.03 1.43
C ASP A 50 -6.89 12.32 0.78
N GLN A 51 -5.99 13.27 0.55
CA GLN A 51 -6.34 14.55 -0.07
C GLN A 51 -5.16 15.17 -0.83
N ALA A 52 -5.48 16.05 -1.78
CA ALA A 52 -4.51 16.87 -2.50
C ALA A 52 -4.86 18.35 -2.36
N VAL A 53 -3.84 19.19 -2.45
CA VAL A 53 -3.99 20.64 -2.47
C VAL A 53 -3.35 21.23 -3.71
N SER A 54 -3.99 22.25 -4.26
CA SER A 54 -3.56 22.96 -5.46
C SER A 54 -3.60 24.46 -5.26
N SER A 55 -2.97 25.20 -6.17
CA SER A 55 -3.11 26.65 -6.28
C SER A 55 -3.09 27.06 -7.75
N SER A 56 -3.62 28.24 -8.04
CA SER A 56 -3.34 28.90 -9.31
C SER A 56 -1.85 29.21 -9.45
N GLN A 57 -1.34 29.09 -10.66
CA GLN A 57 -0.02 29.52 -11.08
C GLN A 57 -0.16 30.47 -12.28
N THR A 58 0.63 31.53 -12.27
CA THR A 58 0.76 32.47 -13.40
C THR A 58 2.25 32.67 -13.73
N LYS A 59 2.54 33.51 -14.73
CA LYS A 59 3.90 33.99 -15.02
C LYS A 59 4.60 34.70 -13.85
N HIS A 60 3.85 35.09 -12.82
CA HIS A 60 4.37 35.74 -11.61
C HIS A 60 4.58 34.76 -10.44
N GLY A 61 4.47 33.46 -10.69
CA GLY A 61 4.64 32.41 -9.69
C GLY A 61 3.33 31.82 -9.20
N VAL A 62 3.40 31.19 -8.04
CA VAL A 62 2.30 30.39 -7.47
C VAL A 62 1.53 31.20 -6.44
N ALA A 63 0.20 31.11 -6.47
CA ALA A 63 -0.65 31.79 -5.50
C ALA A 63 -0.43 31.26 -4.08
N SER A 64 -0.61 32.14 -3.09
CA SER A 64 -0.61 31.79 -1.67
C SER A 64 -1.90 31.09 -1.25
N ASN A 65 -3.01 31.40 -1.92
CA ASN A 65 -4.28 30.72 -1.71
C ASN A 65 -4.19 29.27 -2.20
N LEU A 66 -4.53 28.35 -1.30
CA LEU A 66 -4.50 26.91 -1.52
C LEU A 66 -5.93 26.36 -1.42
N ASP A 67 -6.31 25.57 -2.41
CA ASP A 67 -7.60 24.90 -2.49
C ASP A 67 -7.42 23.39 -2.39
N ILE A 68 -8.46 22.70 -1.91
CA ILE A 68 -8.51 21.24 -1.98
C ILE A 68 -8.74 20.88 -3.45
N SER A 69 -7.90 20.02 -4.00
CA SER A 69 -7.98 19.63 -5.40
C SER A 69 -9.10 18.62 -5.61
N VAL A 70 -9.88 18.80 -6.67
CA VAL A 70 -10.65 17.69 -7.26
C VAL A 70 -9.64 16.81 -7.99
N VAL A 71 -9.52 15.56 -7.54
CA VAL A 71 -8.58 14.59 -8.13
C VAL A 71 -9.35 13.57 -8.98
N ASP A 72 -8.72 13.12 -10.06
CA ASP A 72 -9.25 12.01 -10.85
C ASP A 72 -9.16 10.67 -10.10
N LYS A 73 -9.84 9.65 -10.62
CA LYS A 73 -9.86 8.31 -10.02
C LYS A 73 -8.46 7.70 -9.91
N THR A 74 -7.60 7.92 -10.90
CA THR A 74 -6.24 7.37 -10.95
C THR A 74 -5.37 7.94 -9.83
N THR A 75 -5.45 9.25 -9.62
CA THR A 75 -4.75 9.98 -8.55
C THR A 75 -5.27 9.56 -7.18
N ALA A 76 -6.58 9.31 -7.06
CA ALA A 76 -7.17 8.78 -5.84
C ALA A 76 -6.70 7.36 -5.48
N GLN A 77 -6.16 6.59 -6.43
CA GLN A 77 -5.50 5.30 -6.17
C GLN A 77 -4.00 5.43 -5.89
N SER A 78 -3.44 6.65 -5.83
CA SER A 78 -2.01 6.80 -5.57
C SER A 78 -1.65 6.31 -4.17
N SER A 79 -0.54 5.59 -4.08
CA SER A 79 -0.06 5.02 -2.83
C SER A 79 1.46 5.05 -2.71
N TRP A 80 1.92 5.03 -1.48
CA TRP A 80 3.31 4.79 -1.13
C TRP A 80 3.41 3.58 -0.23
N THR A 81 4.51 2.84 -0.30
CA THR A 81 4.89 1.86 0.71
C THR A 81 6.22 2.28 1.32
N THR A 82 6.30 2.25 2.65
CA THR A 82 7.58 2.35 3.34
C THR A 82 7.90 1.03 4.02
N SER A 83 9.14 0.56 3.92
CA SER A 83 9.60 -0.68 4.58
C SER A 83 11.02 -0.49 5.10
N ASN A 84 11.21 -0.53 6.42
CA ASN A 84 12.53 -0.34 7.05
C ASN A 84 13.26 0.93 6.53
N GLY A 85 12.53 2.04 6.43
CA GLY A 85 13.05 3.32 5.94
C GLY A 85 13.13 3.46 4.41
N GLN A 86 12.89 2.41 3.65
CA GLN A 86 12.88 2.42 2.19
C GLN A 86 11.52 2.88 1.66
N PHE A 87 11.48 3.83 0.72
CA PHE A 87 10.26 4.21 0.00
C PHE A 87 10.09 3.36 -1.26
N LEU A 88 8.85 2.97 -1.54
CA LEU A 88 8.43 2.29 -2.75
C LEU A 88 7.13 2.91 -3.29
N SER A 89 7.00 2.99 -4.60
CA SER A 89 5.75 3.34 -5.29
C SER A 89 5.58 2.43 -6.50
N ALA A 90 4.41 1.80 -6.63
CA ALA A 90 4.11 0.85 -7.71
C ALA A 90 5.21 -0.20 -7.97
N GLY A 91 5.78 -0.79 -6.92
CA GLY A 91 6.89 -1.76 -7.01
C GLY A 91 8.29 -1.15 -7.23
N VAL A 92 8.39 0.15 -7.52
CA VAL A 92 9.68 0.82 -7.75
C VAL A 92 10.30 1.26 -6.42
N LYS A 93 11.56 0.89 -6.20
CA LYS A 93 12.35 1.28 -5.02
C LYS A 93 12.97 2.68 -5.21
N HIS A 94 12.87 3.54 -4.20
CA HIS A 94 13.41 4.91 -4.23
C HIS A 94 14.49 5.18 -3.18
N ARG A 95 15.71 5.55 -3.60
CA ARG A 95 16.79 5.86 -2.67
C ARG A 95 16.55 7.22 -1.99
N GLN A 96 16.74 7.28 -0.67
CA GLN A 96 16.81 8.57 0.04
C GLN A 96 18.12 9.28 -0.25
N VAL A 97 18.06 10.59 -0.48
CA VAL A 97 19.22 11.44 -0.77
C VAL A 97 19.20 12.73 0.05
N SER A 98 20.35 13.38 0.14
CA SER A 98 20.44 14.71 0.74
C SER A 98 19.77 15.74 -0.18
N TYR A 99 19.27 16.84 0.41
CA TYR A 99 18.74 17.97 -0.36
C TYR A 99 19.76 18.51 -1.37
N ALA A 100 21.04 18.63 -0.99
CA ALA A 100 22.09 19.13 -1.87
C ALA A 100 22.30 18.23 -3.09
N LYS A 101 22.32 16.90 -2.90
CA LYS A 101 22.40 15.93 -4.01
C LYS A 101 21.15 16.00 -4.88
N TRP A 102 19.97 15.95 -4.26
CA TRP A 102 18.69 16.05 -4.98
C TRP A 102 18.62 17.31 -5.87
N HIS A 103 18.98 18.47 -5.30
CA HIS A 103 18.99 19.74 -6.01
C HIS A 103 19.99 19.76 -7.16
N HIS A 104 21.21 19.25 -6.93
CA HIS A 104 22.21 19.11 -7.99
C HIS A 104 21.70 18.22 -9.14
N ASP A 105 21.11 17.08 -8.82
CA ASP A 105 20.64 16.12 -9.80
C ASP A 105 19.45 16.63 -10.60
N GLN A 106 18.52 17.34 -9.97
CA GLN A 106 17.41 18.01 -10.67
C GLN A 106 17.93 18.95 -11.78
N GLN A 107 18.93 19.77 -11.45
CA GLN A 107 19.52 20.69 -12.40
C GLN A 107 20.23 19.97 -13.57
N ARG A 108 20.79 18.76 -13.34
CA ARG A 108 21.43 17.97 -14.40
C ARG A 108 20.44 17.46 -15.45
N HIS A 109 19.23 17.08 -15.04
CA HIS A 109 18.20 16.54 -15.93
C HIS A 109 17.42 17.62 -16.69
N ILE A 110 17.66 18.90 -16.39
CA ILE A 110 17.01 20.03 -17.05
C ILE A 110 18.00 20.68 -18.04
N MET A 111 17.55 20.83 -19.28
CA MET A 111 18.27 21.55 -20.32
C MET A 111 18.72 22.92 -19.81
N LYS A 112 19.99 23.28 -20.03
CA LYS A 112 20.58 24.55 -19.51
C LYS A 112 19.72 25.77 -19.83
N SER A 113 19.15 25.82 -21.04
CA SER A 113 18.27 26.91 -21.50
C SER A 113 16.96 27.02 -20.71
N TYR A 114 16.49 25.96 -20.04
CA TYR A 114 15.22 25.95 -19.30
C TYR A 114 15.39 26.09 -17.78
N ARG A 115 16.62 26.03 -17.25
CA ARG A 115 16.86 26.07 -15.80
C ARG A 115 16.36 27.35 -15.12
N HIS A 116 16.42 28.49 -15.82
CA HIS A 116 15.97 29.77 -15.29
C HIS A 116 14.45 29.84 -15.06
N ARG A 117 13.68 28.94 -15.68
CA ARG A 117 12.23 28.85 -15.51
C ARG A 117 11.82 28.02 -14.31
N LEU A 118 12.75 27.26 -13.72
CA LEU A 118 12.47 26.38 -12.58
C LEU A 118 12.64 27.15 -11.28
N HIS A 119 11.62 27.10 -10.44
CA HIS A 119 11.59 27.75 -9.13
C HIS A 119 11.41 26.70 -8.04
N HIS A 120 12.08 26.91 -6.91
CA HIS A 120 11.91 26.08 -5.72
C HIS A 120 10.91 26.71 -4.75
N MET A 121 10.09 25.87 -4.11
CA MET A 121 9.20 26.36 -3.07
C MET A 121 9.99 26.77 -1.82
N SER A 122 9.62 27.92 -1.25
CA SER A 122 10.18 28.40 0.02
C SER A 122 9.66 27.58 1.21
N VAL A 123 10.35 27.69 2.35
CA VAL A 123 9.91 27.09 3.62
C VAL A 123 8.51 27.55 4.01
N SER A 124 8.17 28.83 3.81
CA SER A 124 6.83 29.35 4.12
C SER A 124 5.76 28.77 3.21
N GLN A 125 6.04 28.62 1.90
CA GLN A 125 5.14 27.98 0.95
C GLN A 125 4.90 26.51 1.29
N ILE A 126 5.95 25.77 1.63
CA ILE A 126 5.83 24.35 2.04
C ILE A 126 5.03 24.23 3.33
N ASN A 127 5.28 25.08 4.33
CA ASN A 127 4.52 25.06 5.58
C ASN A 127 3.04 25.42 5.37
N ALA A 128 2.72 26.33 4.44
CA ALA A 128 1.34 26.62 4.07
C ALA A 128 0.65 25.38 3.46
N VAL A 129 1.34 24.65 2.58
CA VAL A 129 0.86 23.40 1.99
C VAL A 129 0.63 22.33 3.06
N LEU A 130 1.62 22.10 3.93
CA LEU A 130 1.51 21.14 5.04
C LEU A 130 0.33 21.49 5.96
N LYS A 131 0.17 22.77 6.32
CA LYS A 131 -0.96 23.23 7.13
C LYS A 131 -2.30 22.98 6.43
N LYS A 132 -2.42 23.29 5.15
CA LYS A 132 -3.65 23.04 4.36
C LYS A 132 -3.98 21.54 4.28
N LEU A 133 -2.95 20.69 4.21
CA LEU A 133 -3.07 19.23 4.28
C LEU A 133 -3.34 18.69 5.70
N GLY A 134 -3.56 19.55 6.69
CA GLY A 134 -3.88 19.15 8.07
C GLY A 134 -2.66 18.71 8.90
N ALA A 135 -1.45 19.01 8.46
CA ALA A 135 -0.25 18.59 9.17
C ALA A 135 -0.06 19.36 10.50
N SER A 136 0.26 18.62 11.57
CA SER A 136 0.68 19.19 12.86
C SER A 136 2.20 19.30 12.99
N ILE A 137 2.87 19.50 11.85
CA ILE A 137 4.32 19.70 11.73
C ILE A 137 4.60 20.97 10.95
N GLN A 138 5.74 21.58 11.28
CA GLN A 138 6.29 22.72 10.56
C GLN A 138 7.78 22.47 10.35
N ILE A 139 8.25 22.66 9.11
CA ILE A 139 9.67 22.60 8.80
C ILE A 139 10.32 23.95 9.05
N ASN A 140 11.58 23.94 9.49
CA ASN A 140 12.38 25.16 9.69
C ASN A 140 13.34 25.37 8.50
N LYS A 141 13.72 24.28 7.83
CA LYS A 141 14.63 24.30 6.68
C LYS A 141 14.27 23.16 5.73
N LEU A 142 14.60 23.31 4.45
CA LEU A 142 14.32 22.30 3.43
C LEU A 142 14.95 20.93 3.76
N THR A 143 16.11 20.92 4.42
CA THR A 143 16.78 19.69 4.86
C THR A 143 16.03 18.91 5.94
N ASP A 144 14.93 19.44 6.48
CA ASP A 144 14.03 18.71 7.39
C ASP A 144 13.14 17.70 6.66
N LEU A 145 13.04 17.76 5.33
CA LEU A 145 12.27 16.84 4.50
C LEU A 145 13.12 15.63 4.03
N ILE A 146 12.43 14.58 3.59
CA ILE A 146 13.03 13.42 2.92
C ILE A 146 12.93 13.61 1.41
N TYR A 147 14.07 13.49 0.72
CA TYR A 147 14.18 13.58 -0.72
C TYR A 147 14.50 12.22 -1.30
N LEU A 148 13.91 11.91 -2.45
CA LEU A 148 14.00 10.62 -3.09
C LEU A 148 14.53 10.74 -4.52
N GLU A 149 15.15 9.67 -4.99
CA GLU A 149 15.44 9.44 -6.40
C GLU A 149 15.14 7.98 -6.77
N SER A 150 14.81 7.72 -8.02
CA SER A 150 14.77 6.40 -8.64
C SER A 150 15.89 6.27 -9.68
N GLY A 151 15.91 5.19 -10.45
CA GLY A 151 16.93 4.94 -11.45
C GLY A 151 18.22 4.34 -10.88
N ASN A 152 19.23 4.22 -11.73
CA ASN A 152 20.52 3.66 -11.36
C ASN A 152 21.45 4.74 -10.78
N HIS A 153 22.59 4.34 -10.21
CA HIS A 153 23.51 5.30 -9.59
C HIS A 153 24.18 6.27 -10.59
N THR A 154 24.29 5.86 -11.85
CA THR A 154 24.94 6.62 -12.93
C THR A 154 23.98 7.61 -13.61
N ASP A 155 22.68 7.38 -13.52
CA ASP A 155 21.60 8.17 -14.09
C ASP A 155 20.41 8.20 -13.10
N PRO A 156 20.57 8.92 -11.97
CA PRO A 156 19.55 8.97 -10.93
C PRO A 156 18.42 9.92 -11.32
N LEU A 157 17.17 9.48 -11.25
CA LEU A 157 16.00 10.31 -11.54
C LEU A 157 15.41 10.88 -10.24
N PRO A 158 15.62 12.16 -9.90
CA PRO A 158 15.15 12.68 -8.62
C PRO A 158 13.63 12.88 -8.67
N VAL A 159 12.95 12.54 -7.57
CA VAL A 159 11.50 12.70 -7.46
C VAL A 159 11.19 14.18 -7.19
N ASN A 160 10.25 14.78 -7.92
CA ASN A 160 9.88 16.21 -7.81
C ASN A 160 9.10 16.57 -6.52
N THR A 161 9.05 15.64 -5.57
CA THR A 161 8.25 15.69 -4.36
C THR A 161 9.13 15.31 -3.18
N ALA A 162 9.01 16.03 -2.08
CA ALA A 162 9.68 15.70 -0.82
C ALA A 162 8.65 15.29 0.24
N PHE A 163 9.12 14.52 1.22
CA PHE A 163 8.25 13.83 2.16
C PHE A 163 8.48 14.26 3.60
N ALA A 164 7.39 14.33 4.35
CA ALA A 164 7.40 14.42 5.82
C ALA A 164 6.33 13.49 6.38
N ALA A 165 6.56 12.91 7.55
CA ALA A 165 5.58 12.02 8.18
C ALA A 165 5.50 12.25 9.69
N LYS A 166 4.30 12.10 10.25
CA LYS A 166 4.04 12.11 11.69
C LYS A 166 2.82 11.25 11.99
N GLY A 167 2.99 10.32 12.94
CA GLY A 167 1.92 9.40 13.32
C GLY A 167 1.46 8.54 12.14
N HIS A 168 0.18 8.63 11.81
CA HIS A 168 -0.49 7.90 10.74
C HIS A 168 -0.56 8.68 9.42
N HIS A 169 0.13 9.82 9.31
CA HIS A 169 0.09 10.66 8.11
C HIS A 169 1.47 10.77 7.45
N LEU A 170 1.46 10.65 6.12
CA LEU A 170 2.57 10.95 5.23
C LEU A 170 2.15 12.12 4.31
N TYR A 171 3.00 13.11 4.19
CA TYR A 171 2.79 14.29 3.35
C TYR A 171 3.83 14.29 2.25
N ALA A 172 3.38 14.42 1.01
CA ALA A 172 4.23 14.54 -0.17
C ALA A 172 4.02 15.94 -0.76
N VAL A 173 5.03 16.80 -0.70
CA VAL A 173 4.95 18.21 -1.11
C VAL A 173 5.77 18.41 -2.37
N ASN A 174 5.16 18.98 -3.42
CA ASN A 174 5.90 19.34 -4.62
C ASN A 174 6.84 20.50 -4.27
N ILE A 175 8.12 20.35 -4.62
CA ILE A 175 9.19 21.24 -4.15
C ILE A 175 9.67 22.21 -5.22
N GLN A 176 9.09 22.12 -6.42
CA GLN A 176 9.39 23.00 -7.53
C GLN A 176 8.16 23.27 -8.38
N TYR A 177 8.20 24.37 -9.13
CA TYR A 177 7.27 24.73 -10.19
C TYR A 177 8.05 25.42 -11.31
N SER A 178 7.49 25.45 -12.53
CA SER A 178 8.15 26.07 -13.68
C SER A 178 7.30 27.18 -14.27
N ASP A 179 7.89 28.29 -14.72
CA ASP A 179 7.16 29.41 -15.32
C ASP A 179 6.16 28.97 -16.40
N THR A 180 4.92 29.48 -16.29
CA THR A 180 3.85 29.22 -17.25
C THR A 180 3.47 30.50 -17.98
N GLU A 181 3.23 30.40 -19.29
CA GLU A 181 2.79 31.53 -20.11
C GLU A 181 1.29 31.83 -19.89
N GLN A 182 0.50 30.77 -19.68
CA GLN A 182 -0.92 30.85 -19.36
C GLN A 182 -1.15 30.51 -17.89
N ALA A 183 -2.18 31.14 -17.30
CA ALA A 183 -2.62 30.81 -15.96
C ALA A 183 -3.11 29.36 -15.93
N THR A 184 -2.66 28.59 -14.94
CA THR A 184 -3.04 27.19 -14.79
C THR A 184 -3.20 26.83 -13.32
N THR A 185 -3.75 25.65 -13.03
CA THR A 185 -3.77 25.07 -11.69
C THR A 185 -2.63 24.10 -11.57
N ILE A 186 -1.86 24.21 -10.49
CA ILE A 186 -0.82 23.23 -10.15
C ILE A 186 -1.12 22.54 -8.85
N GLU A 187 -0.79 21.25 -8.79
CA GLU A 187 -0.79 20.50 -7.55
C GLU A 187 0.42 20.92 -6.69
N ARG A 188 0.15 21.21 -5.42
CA ARG A 188 1.15 21.68 -4.44
C ARG A 188 1.57 20.58 -3.48
N GLY A 189 0.71 19.61 -3.22
CA GLY A 189 1.06 18.44 -2.43
C GLY A 189 -0.13 17.52 -2.15
N ARG A 190 0.17 16.38 -1.53
CA ARG A 190 -0.78 15.33 -1.17
C ARG A 190 -0.56 14.87 0.26
N ALA A 191 -1.64 14.46 0.92
CA ALA A 191 -1.61 13.73 2.17
C ALA A 191 -2.02 12.27 1.92
N PHE A 192 -1.43 11.39 2.73
CA PHE A 192 -1.71 9.96 2.74
C PHE A 192 -1.87 9.49 4.18
N THR A 193 -2.70 8.48 4.38
CA THR A 193 -2.94 7.83 5.68
C THR A 193 -2.39 6.42 5.67
N ASP A 194 -1.78 5.98 6.77
CA ASP A 194 -1.26 4.61 6.85
C ASP A 194 -2.37 3.56 6.97
N THR A 195 -2.03 2.34 6.58
CA THR A 195 -2.93 1.21 6.67
C THR A 195 -3.05 0.61 8.07
N SER A 196 -2.40 1.18 9.10
CA SER A 196 -2.32 0.49 10.41
C SER A 196 -3.66 0.41 11.15
N ALA A 197 -4.59 1.32 10.85
CA ALA A 197 -5.97 1.24 11.35
C ALA A 197 -6.84 0.21 10.60
N LYS A 198 -6.35 -0.35 9.48
CA LYS A 198 -7.10 -1.27 8.62
C LYS A 198 -7.04 -2.69 9.15
N ALA A 199 -8.06 -3.49 8.86
CA ALA A 199 -8.14 -4.87 9.32
C ALA A 199 -7.07 -5.75 8.65
N ALA A 200 -6.24 -6.42 9.45
CA ALA A 200 -5.25 -7.37 8.96
C ALA A 200 -5.77 -8.81 9.08
N PRO A 201 -5.64 -9.64 8.02
CA PRO A 201 -5.98 -11.05 8.10
C PRO A 201 -5.04 -11.77 9.07
N LYS A 202 -5.56 -12.83 9.70
CA LYS A 202 -4.69 -13.77 10.42
C LYS A 202 -4.13 -14.77 9.42
N HIS A 203 -2.90 -15.21 9.62
CA HIS A 203 -2.35 -16.33 8.86
C HIS A 203 -3.20 -17.58 9.09
N VAL A 204 -3.44 -18.35 8.03
CA VAL A 204 -4.22 -19.60 8.05
C VAL A 204 -3.47 -20.62 7.22
N ASN A 205 -3.38 -21.86 7.70
CA ASN A 205 -2.84 -22.94 6.88
C ASN A 205 -3.76 -23.20 5.67
N VAL A 206 -3.20 -23.16 4.46
CA VAL A 206 -3.93 -23.37 3.20
C VAL A 206 -4.71 -24.69 3.19
N ALA A 207 -4.18 -25.75 3.81
CA ALA A 207 -4.85 -27.05 3.89
C ALA A 207 -6.22 -27.00 4.61
N ASN A 208 -6.41 -26.03 5.52
CA ASN A 208 -7.66 -25.87 6.27
C ASN A 208 -8.75 -25.14 5.47
N LEU A 209 -8.43 -24.63 4.28
CA LEU A 209 -9.35 -23.83 3.47
C LEU A 209 -10.26 -24.68 2.57
N ASN A 210 -9.95 -25.96 2.38
CA ASN A 210 -10.76 -26.88 1.58
C ASN A 210 -12.24 -26.80 1.95
N GLY A 211 -13.11 -26.70 0.94
CA GLY A 211 -14.56 -26.61 1.15
C GLY A 211 -15.29 -25.69 0.17
N THR A 212 -16.59 -25.53 0.43
CA THR A 212 -17.48 -24.64 -0.33
C THR A 212 -17.71 -23.35 0.45
N TRP A 213 -17.67 -22.23 -0.26
CA TRP A 213 -17.76 -20.89 0.29
C TRP A 213 -18.82 -20.09 -0.46
N ILE A 214 -19.72 -19.43 0.27
CA ILE A 214 -20.89 -18.75 -0.32
C ILE A 214 -20.93 -17.29 0.11
N ALA A 215 -21.18 -16.40 -0.86
CA ALA A 215 -21.55 -15.02 -0.66
C ALA A 215 -23.06 -14.87 -0.83
N ALA A 216 -23.81 -14.84 0.27
CA ALA A 216 -25.28 -14.82 0.25
C ALA A 216 -25.87 -13.58 -0.44
N GLU A 217 -25.12 -12.47 -0.45
CA GLU A 217 -25.56 -11.18 -1.00
C GLU A 217 -25.38 -11.06 -2.52
N THR A 218 -24.76 -12.06 -3.16
CA THR A 218 -24.47 -11.99 -4.60
C THR A 218 -25.62 -12.59 -5.41
N THR A 219 -26.18 -11.80 -6.33
CA THR A 219 -27.13 -12.31 -7.32
C THR A 219 -26.39 -13.23 -8.29
N THR A 220 -26.79 -14.50 -8.34
CA THR A 220 -26.24 -15.47 -9.27
C THR A 220 -26.35 -14.96 -10.71
N SER A 221 -25.20 -14.90 -11.39
CA SER A 221 -25.08 -14.58 -12.81
C SER A 221 -24.22 -15.62 -13.50
N ALA A 222 -24.15 -15.55 -14.83
CA ALA A 222 -23.30 -16.46 -15.58
C ALA A 222 -21.80 -16.26 -15.28
N SER A 223 -21.37 -15.06 -14.86
CA SER A 223 -19.98 -14.74 -14.55
C SER A 223 -19.63 -14.80 -13.06
N ASP A 224 -20.62 -14.81 -12.17
CA ASP A 224 -20.44 -14.90 -10.72
C ASP A 224 -21.61 -15.62 -10.08
N THR A 225 -21.35 -16.83 -9.58
CA THR A 225 -22.36 -17.66 -8.93
C THR A 225 -22.53 -17.37 -7.44
N GLY A 226 -21.74 -16.44 -6.88
CA GLY A 226 -21.65 -16.26 -5.43
C GLY A 226 -21.05 -17.47 -4.70
N LYS A 227 -20.49 -18.45 -5.42
CA LYS A 227 -19.88 -19.67 -4.87
C LYS A 227 -18.40 -19.75 -5.25
N LEU A 228 -17.55 -20.00 -4.25
CA LEU A 228 -16.14 -20.37 -4.43
C LEU A 228 -15.93 -21.78 -3.90
N LEU A 229 -15.07 -22.53 -4.59
CA LEU A 229 -14.72 -23.90 -4.22
C LEU A 229 -13.22 -23.94 -3.97
N ILE A 230 -12.79 -24.37 -2.79
CA ILE A 230 -11.37 -24.50 -2.47
C ILE A 230 -11.04 -25.97 -2.33
N LYS A 231 -10.04 -26.42 -3.08
CA LYS A 231 -9.57 -27.80 -3.04
C LYS A 231 -8.08 -27.85 -3.37
N ASP A 232 -7.32 -28.58 -2.55
CA ASP A 232 -5.91 -28.90 -2.78
C ASP A 232 -5.04 -27.65 -3.02
N GLY A 233 -5.33 -26.55 -2.32
CA GLY A 233 -4.59 -25.28 -2.45
C GLY A 233 -4.98 -24.40 -3.64
N TYR A 234 -6.01 -24.79 -4.40
CA TYR A 234 -6.55 -23.98 -5.49
C TYR A 234 -7.93 -23.43 -5.13
N LEU A 235 -8.20 -22.22 -5.60
CA LEU A 235 -9.51 -21.60 -5.61
C LEU A 235 -10.11 -21.83 -7.00
N TYR A 236 -11.27 -22.46 -7.05
CA TYR A 236 -12.03 -22.73 -8.27
C TYR A 236 -13.29 -21.87 -8.34
N GLN A 237 -13.60 -21.42 -9.55
CA GLN A 237 -14.81 -20.69 -9.86
C GLN A 237 -15.44 -21.24 -11.12
N HIS A 238 -16.77 -21.35 -11.10
CA HIS A 238 -17.53 -21.65 -12.29
C HIS A 238 -17.95 -20.33 -12.95
N ARG A 239 -17.53 -20.12 -14.20
CA ARG A 239 -17.87 -18.97 -15.04
C ARG A 239 -18.38 -19.47 -16.37
N TYR A 240 -19.65 -19.18 -16.67
CA TYR A 240 -20.36 -19.62 -17.87
C TYR A 240 -20.32 -21.14 -18.05
N ASP A 241 -19.61 -21.61 -19.06
CA ASP A 241 -19.38 -23.00 -19.46
C ASP A 241 -17.97 -23.48 -19.07
N SER A 242 -17.32 -22.77 -18.14
CA SER A 242 -15.93 -23.02 -17.76
C SER A 242 -15.70 -23.08 -16.25
N TYR A 243 -14.73 -23.89 -15.86
CA TYR A 243 -14.08 -23.81 -14.56
C TYR A 243 -12.76 -23.09 -14.72
N GLU A 244 -12.56 -22.04 -13.93
CA GLU A 244 -11.28 -21.39 -13.73
C GLU A 244 -10.71 -21.84 -12.39
N ARG A 245 -9.38 -21.98 -12.32
CA ARG A 245 -8.68 -22.11 -11.03
C ARG A 245 -7.53 -21.12 -10.89
N SER A 246 -7.29 -20.71 -9.65
CA SER A 246 -6.15 -19.90 -9.24
C SER A 246 -5.43 -20.51 -8.04
N ALA A 247 -4.14 -20.24 -7.92
CA ALA A 247 -3.35 -20.69 -6.77
C ALA A 247 -3.61 -19.81 -5.55
N ILE A 248 -3.96 -20.45 -4.44
CA ILE A 248 -3.96 -19.78 -3.13
C ILE A 248 -2.51 -19.65 -2.68
N GLN A 249 -2.04 -18.42 -2.56
CA GLN A 249 -0.66 -18.08 -2.21
C GLN A 249 -0.57 -17.77 -0.72
N ASP A 250 0.31 -18.49 -0.02
CA ASP A 250 0.82 -18.08 1.28
C ASP A 250 1.98 -17.10 1.05
N LEU A 251 1.72 -15.82 1.30
CA LEU A 251 2.68 -14.77 1.00
C LEU A 251 3.92 -14.82 1.91
N SER A 252 3.86 -15.56 3.02
CA SER A 252 5.00 -15.69 3.95
C SER A 252 6.16 -16.49 3.35
N HIS A 253 5.90 -17.24 2.27
CA HIS A 253 6.94 -17.95 1.50
C HIS A 253 7.80 -17.01 0.64
N TYR A 254 7.38 -15.76 0.44
CA TYR A 254 8.13 -14.76 -0.28
C TYR A 254 8.84 -13.82 0.69
N SER A 255 10.02 -13.32 0.30
CA SER A 255 10.63 -12.24 1.07
C SER A 255 9.77 -10.97 1.00
N LEU A 256 9.70 -10.22 2.10
CA LEU A 256 9.01 -8.92 2.10
C LEU A 256 9.59 -7.96 1.03
N GLY A 257 10.90 -8.06 0.78
CA GLY A 257 11.58 -7.26 -0.25
C GLY A 257 11.13 -7.59 -1.67
N SER A 258 10.97 -8.87 -2.01
CA SER A 258 10.50 -9.29 -3.34
C SER A 258 9.02 -8.96 -3.53
N LEU A 259 8.19 -9.15 -2.51
CA LEU A 259 6.77 -8.76 -2.56
C LEU A 259 6.61 -7.25 -2.81
N ASN A 260 7.25 -6.40 -2.00
CA ASN A 260 7.09 -4.95 -2.14
C ASN A 260 7.63 -4.41 -3.48
N GLN A 261 8.53 -5.12 -4.15
CA GLN A 261 9.04 -4.75 -5.49
C GLN A 261 8.21 -5.35 -6.65
N ASN A 262 7.26 -6.22 -6.33
CA ASN A 262 6.36 -6.80 -7.31
C ASN A 262 5.20 -5.83 -7.62
N VAL A 263 5.06 -5.46 -8.89
CA VAL A 263 4.06 -4.49 -9.34
C VAL A 263 2.63 -4.97 -9.12
N THR A 264 2.37 -6.27 -9.35
CA THR A 264 1.06 -6.91 -9.16
C THR A 264 0.68 -6.93 -7.69
N TYR A 265 1.60 -7.34 -6.82
CA TYR A 265 1.40 -7.30 -5.38
C TYR A 265 1.15 -5.88 -4.86
N ALA A 266 1.89 -4.89 -5.37
CA ALA A 266 1.72 -3.49 -4.97
C ALA A 266 0.34 -2.93 -5.35
N ALA A 267 -0.22 -3.33 -6.51
CA ALA A 267 -1.57 -2.99 -6.92
C ALA A 267 -2.60 -3.60 -5.96
N PHE A 268 -2.54 -4.91 -5.71
CA PHE A 268 -3.46 -5.58 -4.78
C PHE A 268 -3.37 -5.07 -3.34
N LYS A 269 -2.18 -4.67 -2.89
CA LYS A 269 -1.99 -4.04 -1.58
C LYS A 269 -2.71 -2.70 -1.49
N THR A 270 -2.74 -1.94 -2.59
CA THR A 270 -3.48 -0.68 -2.70
C THR A 270 -4.98 -0.92 -2.71
N ASP A 271 -5.47 -1.87 -3.50
CA ASP A 271 -6.89 -2.24 -3.55
C ASP A 271 -7.41 -2.72 -2.19
N ALA A 272 -6.67 -3.61 -1.52
CA ALA A 272 -6.97 -4.05 -0.17
C ALA A 272 -7.05 -2.89 0.81
N ALA A 273 -6.09 -1.97 0.72
CA ALA A 273 -6.04 -0.80 1.56
C ALA A 273 -7.25 0.12 1.34
N HIS A 274 -7.63 0.41 0.10
CA HIS A 274 -8.81 1.24 -0.15
C HIS A 274 -10.12 0.56 0.28
N ALA A 275 -10.17 -0.77 0.25
CA ALA A 275 -11.29 -1.56 0.77
C ALA A 275 -11.31 -1.71 2.31
N GLY A 276 -10.37 -1.09 3.04
CA GLY A 276 -10.32 -1.13 4.51
C GLY A 276 -9.56 -2.32 5.11
N TYR A 277 -8.76 -3.03 4.31
CA TYR A 277 -7.97 -4.19 4.72
C TYR A 277 -6.46 -3.99 4.54
N GLN A 278 -5.66 -4.86 5.13
CA GLN A 278 -4.21 -4.93 4.89
C GLN A 278 -3.87 -6.23 4.16
N LEU A 279 -3.22 -6.13 3.01
CA LEU A 279 -2.51 -7.26 2.40
C LEU A 279 -1.10 -7.33 3.01
N THR A 280 -0.93 -8.17 4.03
CA THR A 280 0.33 -8.31 4.77
C THR A 280 1.23 -9.38 4.14
N HIS A 281 2.51 -9.43 4.54
CA HIS A 281 3.43 -10.49 4.10
C HIS A 281 3.08 -11.87 4.65
N THR A 282 2.24 -11.95 5.68
CA THR A 282 1.76 -13.22 6.27
C THR A 282 0.34 -13.56 5.85
N ALA A 283 -0.23 -12.80 4.92
CA ALA A 283 -1.59 -13.07 4.45
C ALA A 283 -1.58 -14.29 3.53
N VAL A 284 -2.65 -15.06 3.60
CA VAL A 284 -2.99 -16.02 2.57
C VAL A 284 -4.03 -15.37 1.67
N ALA A 285 -3.81 -15.40 0.36
CA ALA A 285 -4.68 -14.74 -0.60
C ALA A 285 -4.63 -15.44 -1.97
N SER A 286 -5.64 -15.19 -2.80
CA SER A 286 -5.65 -15.57 -4.21
C SER A 286 -6.05 -14.39 -5.08
N GLY A 287 -5.86 -14.52 -6.39
CA GLY A 287 -6.43 -13.63 -7.40
C GLY A 287 -7.17 -14.42 -8.48
N ASP A 288 -7.64 -13.74 -9.50
CA ASP A 288 -8.23 -14.37 -10.68
C ASP A 288 -7.91 -13.59 -11.97
N SER A 289 -8.29 -14.16 -13.12
CA SER A 289 -8.11 -13.57 -14.45
C SER A 289 -8.84 -12.24 -14.67
N THR A 290 -9.77 -11.89 -13.78
CA THR A 290 -10.49 -10.60 -13.81
C THR A 290 -9.88 -9.55 -12.89
N GLY A 291 -8.75 -9.86 -12.24
CA GLY A 291 -8.05 -8.93 -11.36
C GLY A 291 -8.71 -8.77 -9.98
N MET A 292 -9.55 -9.70 -9.54
CA MET A 292 -10.13 -9.65 -8.20
C MET A 292 -9.14 -10.20 -7.17
N LEU A 293 -9.14 -9.62 -5.96
CA LEU A 293 -8.37 -10.12 -4.82
C LEU A 293 -9.27 -10.92 -3.89
N TYR A 294 -8.89 -12.16 -3.58
CA TYR A 294 -9.52 -12.98 -2.55
C TYR A 294 -8.62 -13.03 -1.32
N LEU A 295 -8.91 -12.21 -0.32
CA LEU A 295 -8.19 -12.13 0.94
C LEU A 295 -8.78 -13.11 1.97
N ILE A 296 -7.99 -14.08 2.43
CA ILE A 296 -8.42 -15.02 3.46
C ILE A 296 -8.27 -14.32 4.81
N ILE A 297 -9.39 -13.98 5.45
CA ILE A 297 -9.40 -13.28 6.74
C ILE A 297 -9.15 -14.25 7.89
N ASN A 298 -9.79 -15.41 7.81
CA ASN A 298 -9.62 -16.55 8.72
C ASN A 298 -10.18 -17.83 8.05
N ALA A 299 -10.15 -18.96 8.77
CA ALA A 299 -10.57 -20.27 8.26
C ALA A 299 -12.04 -20.38 7.81
N ASN A 300 -12.89 -19.40 8.15
CA ASN A 300 -14.32 -19.38 7.83
C ASN A 300 -14.77 -18.13 7.08
N LYS A 301 -13.88 -17.16 6.81
CA LYS A 301 -14.20 -15.91 6.12
C LYS A 301 -13.17 -15.56 5.05
N ILE A 302 -13.65 -15.41 3.82
CA ILE A 302 -12.90 -14.84 2.69
C ILE A 302 -13.56 -13.53 2.28
N ILE A 303 -12.74 -12.57 1.88
CA ILE A 303 -13.20 -11.31 1.32
C ILE A 303 -12.70 -11.20 -0.10
N ARG A 304 -13.63 -11.04 -1.04
CA ARG A 304 -13.31 -10.66 -2.40
C ARG A 304 -13.33 -9.14 -2.52
N ILE A 305 -12.33 -8.58 -3.17
CA ILE A 305 -12.18 -7.14 -3.41
C ILE A 305 -12.09 -6.94 -4.92
N ASN A 306 -13.01 -6.14 -5.45
CA ASN A 306 -13.01 -5.70 -6.84
C ASN A 306 -13.16 -4.17 -6.86
N GLN A 307 -12.08 -3.43 -7.16
CA GLN A 307 -12.11 -1.97 -7.22
C GLN A 307 -12.79 -1.32 -6.01
N GLN A 308 -12.37 -1.69 -4.79
CA GLN A 308 -12.90 -1.25 -3.49
C GLN A 308 -14.25 -1.87 -3.07
N ILE A 309 -14.97 -2.56 -3.95
CA ILE A 309 -16.19 -3.29 -3.60
C ILE A 309 -15.81 -4.59 -2.89
N VAL A 310 -16.37 -4.76 -1.69
CA VAL A 310 -16.11 -5.90 -0.81
C VAL A 310 -17.28 -6.87 -0.85
N THR A 311 -17.01 -8.12 -1.20
CA THR A 311 -17.96 -9.24 -1.09
C THR A 311 -17.44 -10.23 -0.05
N THR A 312 -18.28 -10.61 0.91
CA THR A 312 -17.90 -11.59 1.95
C THR A 312 -18.38 -12.99 1.56
N TYR A 313 -17.46 -13.95 1.61
CA TYR A 313 -17.76 -15.38 1.48
C TYR A 313 -17.59 -16.06 2.82
N THR A 314 -18.58 -16.87 3.21
CA THR A 314 -18.54 -17.70 4.42
C THR A 314 -18.40 -19.16 4.04
N LYS A 315 -17.57 -19.90 4.77
CA LYS A 315 -17.43 -21.34 4.58
C LYS A 315 -18.73 -22.04 5.01
N THR A 316 -19.37 -22.75 4.10
CA THR A 316 -20.62 -23.47 4.36
C THR A 316 -20.42 -24.99 4.44
N SER A 317 -19.33 -25.50 3.87
CA SER A 317 -18.97 -26.92 3.91
C SER A 317 -17.45 -27.07 3.97
N ALA A 318 -16.96 -28.09 4.68
CA ALA A 318 -15.55 -28.49 4.67
C ALA A 318 -15.17 -29.35 3.45
N VAL A 319 -16.16 -29.78 2.67
CA VAL A 319 -16.00 -30.64 1.49
C VAL A 319 -16.60 -29.95 0.27
N VAL A 320 -15.89 -30.04 -0.86
CA VAL A 320 -16.41 -29.64 -2.17
C VAL A 320 -17.25 -30.80 -2.72
N ALA A 321 -18.53 -30.54 -3.00
CA ALA A 321 -19.42 -31.54 -3.57
C ALA A 321 -19.01 -31.87 -5.02
N ALA A 322 -19.12 -33.14 -5.41
CA ALA A 322 -18.76 -33.58 -6.76
C ALA A 322 -19.61 -32.94 -7.86
N ASN A 323 -20.86 -32.56 -7.55
CA ASN A 323 -21.73 -31.85 -8.50
C ASN A 323 -21.33 -30.38 -8.68
N ASP A 324 -20.62 -29.79 -7.71
CA ASP A 324 -20.14 -28.41 -7.78
C ASP A 324 -18.77 -28.31 -8.47
N LEU A 325 -17.92 -29.34 -8.30
CA LEU A 325 -16.65 -29.48 -8.99
C LEU A 325 -16.43 -30.97 -9.29
N PRO A 326 -16.74 -31.42 -10.51
CA PRO A 326 -16.58 -32.81 -10.91
C PRO A 326 -15.14 -33.30 -10.69
N LYS A 327 -15.02 -34.53 -10.17
CA LYS A 327 -13.70 -35.15 -9.94
C LYS A 327 -12.91 -35.28 -11.24
N THR A 328 -13.60 -35.55 -12.35
CA THR A 328 -13.01 -35.60 -13.69
C THR A 328 -12.30 -34.31 -14.08
N ASP A 329 -12.86 -33.15 -13.73
CA ASP A 329 -12.27 -31.85 -14.06
C ASP A 329 -11.05 -31.57 -13.19
N VAL A 330 -11.11 -31.92 -11.90
CA VAL A 330 -9.95 -31.82 -10.99
C VAL A 330 -8.81 -32.73 -11.44
N ASP A 331 -9.13 -33.96 -11.83
CA ASP A 331 -8.13 -34.91 -12.31
C ASP A 331 -7.56 -34.47 -13.67
N LEU A 332 -8.37 -33.87 -14.54
CA LEU A 332 -7.92 -33.29 -15.81
C LEU A 332 -6.94 -32.12 -15.59
N PHE A 333 -7.27 -31.18 -14.70
CA PHE A 333 -6.33 -30.12 -14.31
C PHE A 333 -4.96 -30.68 -13.87
N LYS A 334 -4.96 -31.70 -13.00
CA LYS A 334 -3.73 -32.35 -12.50
C LYS A 334 -2.95 -33.07 -13.60
N GLN A 335 -3.65 -33.76 -14.51
CA GLN A 335 -3.01 -34.44 -15.65
C GLN A 335 -2.34 -33.42 -16.57
N MET A 336 -3.00 -32.30 -16.82
CA MET A 336 -2.52 -31.26 -17.71
C MET A 336 -1.32 -30.50 -17.14
N ASP A 337 -1.28 -30.28 -15.81
CA ASP A 337 -0.10 -29.73 -15.12
C ASP A 337 1.17 -30.57 -15.31
N GLN A 338 1.00 -31.88 -15.51
CA GLN A 338 2.11 -32.81 -15.70
C GLN A 338 2.55 -32.94 -17.17
N LYS A 339 1.76 -32.39 -18.11
CA LYS A 339 2.01 -32.55 -19.54
C LYS A 339 3.26 -31.79 -20.01
N LYS A 340 3.51 -30.61 -19.43
CA LYS A 340 4.64 -29.74 -19.82
C LYS A 340 5.20 -29.01 -18.61
N ALA A 341 6.47 -29.22 -18.32
CA ALA A 341 7.15 -28.57 -17.20
C ALA A 341 7.13 -27.04 -17.36
N GLY A 342 6.77 -26.33 -16.29
CA GLY A 342 6.69 -24.87 -16.27
C GLY A 342 5.35 -24.31 -16.78
N GLU A 343 4.41 -25.16 -17.19
CA GLU A 343 3.04 -24.76 -17.50
C GLU A 343 2.04 -25.44 -16.56
N VAL A 344 0.92 -24.78 -16.35
CA VAL A 344 -0.18 -25.23 -15.51
C VAL A 344 -1.51 -24.96 -16.21
N ALA A 345 -2.48 -25.83 -16.04
CA ALA A 345 -3.82 -25.61 -16.58
C ALA A 345 -4.56 -24.57 -15.72
N THR A 346 -5.16 -23.54 -16.33
CA THR A 346 -5.88 -22.48 -15.61
C THR A 346 -7.39 -22.51 -15.84
N THR A 347 -7.84 -23.01 -16.99
CA THR A 347 -9.25 -23.11 -17.34
C THR A 347 -9.58 -24.44 -17.99
N ILE A 348 -10.79 -24.93 -17.75
CA ILE A 348 -11.43 -26.01 -18.51
C ILE A 348 -12.76 -25.46 -19.00
N THR A 349 -12.94 -25.41 -20.31
CA THR A 349 -14.20 -25.01 -20.95
C THR A 349 -14.88 -26.25 -21.52
N VAL A 350 -16.13 -26.48 -21.12
CA VAL A 350 -16.95 -27.61 -21.56
C VAL A 350 -18.13 -27.06 -22.36
N LYS A 351 -17.92 -26.88 -23.66
CA LYS A 351 -19.00 -26.64 -24.63
C LYS A 351 -19.67 -27.95 -25.00
N ALA A 352 -20.71 -27.92 -25.84
CA ALA A 352 -21.30 -29.13 -26.44
C ALA A 352 -20.29 -29.82 -27.38
N GLY A 353 -19.23 -30.42 -26.84
CA GLY A 353 -18.08 -30.97 -27.55
C GLY A 353 -16.92 -31.30 -26.60
N PRO A 354 -15.74 -31.66 -27.14
CA PRO A 354 -14.54 -31.98 -26.37
C PRO A 354 -14.12 -30.83 -25.43
N ALA A 355 -13.60 -31.19 -24.25
CA ALA A 355 -13.15 -30.21 -23.28
C ALA A 355 -11.93 -29.44 -23.82
N GLN A 356 -11.90 -28.13 -23.64
CA GLN A 356 -10.77 -27.28 -23.98
C GLN A 356 -10.07 -26.84 -22.71
N VAL A 357 -8.78 -27.15 -22.59
CA VAL A 357 -7.95 -26.79 -21.45
C VAL A 357 -7.02 -25.66 -21.83
N GLY A 358 -7.11 -24.54 -21.12
CA GLY A 358 -6.18 -23.43 -21.25
C GLY A 358 -4.94 -23.64 -20.38
N MET A 359 -3.76 -23.66 -20.99
CA MET A 359 -2.46 -23.74 -20.31
C MET A 359 -1.87 -22.34 -20.15
N THR A 360 -1.16 -22.11 -19.05
CA THR A 360 -0.46 -20.86 -18.75
C THR A 360 0.85 -21.14 -18.02
N ASN A 361 1.77 -20.19 -18.01
CA ASN A 361 3.02 -20.31 -17.25
C ASN A 361 2.81 -20.16 -15.73
N SER A 362 1.70 -19.58 -15.30
CA SER A 362 1.45 -19.28 -13.88
C SER A 362 -0.02 -19.02 -13.60
N ILE A 363 -0.48 -19.44 -12.43
CA ILE A 363 -1.78 -19.05 -11.84
C ILE A 363 -1.60 -18.34 -10.49
N ASN A 364 -0.38 -17.84 -10.24
CA ASN A 364 -0.02 -17.05 -9.06
C ASN A 364 -0.36 -15.57 -9.28
N TYR A 365 -1.66 -15.27 -9.39
CA TYR A 365 -2.17 -13.95 -9.77
C TYR A 365 -1.71 -12.77 -8.88
N LEU A 366 -1.16 -13.02 -7.69
CA LEU A 366 -0.72 -11.94 -6.79
C LEU A 366 0.75 -11.56 -6.99
N THR A 367 1.52 -12.42 -7.64
CA THR A 367 2.98 -12.29 -7.74
C THR A 367 3.51 -12.46 -9.16
N ASP A 368 2.67 -12.85 -10.12
CA ASP A 368 3.04 -12.93 -11.52
C ASP A 368 2.13 -12.03 -12.37
N PRO A 369 2.66 -10.99 -13.04
CA PRO A 369 1.87 -10.10 -13.89
C PRO A 369 1.27 -10.80 -15.12
N ASN A 370 1.80 -11.97 -15.52
CA ASN A 370 1.32 -12.73 -16.67
C ASN A 370 0.48 -13.95 -16.25
N ALA A 371 0.12 -14.06 -14.97
CA ALA A 371 -0.72 -15.17 -14.49
C ALA A 371 -2.04 -15.24 -15.26
N GLY A 372 -2.43 -16.45 -15.65
CA GLY A 372 -3.66 -16.70 -16.41
C GLY A 372 -3.57 -16.38 -17.91
N GLN A 373 -2.46 -15.81 -18.39
CA GLN A 373 -2.28 -15.61 -19.83
C GLN A 373 -2.13 -16.98 -20.51
N ILE A 374 -3.10 -17.31 -21.37
CA ILE A 374 -3.12 -18.59 -22.08
C ILE A 374 -1.98 -18.63 -23.10
N THR A 375 -1.07 -19.59 -22.95
CA THR A 375 0.03 -19.86 -23.87
C THR A 375 -0.32 -20.94 -24.89
N GLU A 376 -1.21 -21.87 -24.51
CA GLU A 376 -1.66 -22.98 -25.34
C GLU A 376 -3.09 -23.39 -24.95
N THR A 377 -3.90 -23.80 -25.94
CA THR A 377 -5.19 -24.44 -25.71
C THR A 377 -5.14 -25.87 -26.19
N ILE A 378 -5.47 -26.82 -25.32
CA ILE A 378 -5.43 -28.25 -25.61
C ILE A 378 -6.84 -28.80 -25.63
N VAL A 379 -7.20 -29.48 -26.72
CA VAL A 379 -8.48 -30.16 -26.88
C VAL A 379 -8.34 -31.60 -26.36
N VAL A 380 -9.23 -31.98 -25.45
CA VAL A 380 -9.25 -33.31 -24.80
C VAL A 380 -10.51 -34.03 -25.26
N ASN A 381 -10.30 -35.11 -26.00
CA ASN A 381 -11.36 -35.94 -26.59
C ASN A 381 -11.83 -37.05 -25.66
#